data_AF-A0A0C4YS82-F1
#
_entry.id   AF-A0A0C4YS82-F1
#
_cell.length_a   1.000
_cell.length_b   1.000
_cell.length_c   1.000
_cell.angle_alpha   90.00
_cell.angle_beta   90.00
_cell.angle_gamma   90.00
#
_symmetry.space_group_name_H-M   'P 1'
#
loop_
_entity.id
_entity.type
_entity.pdbx_description
1 polymer ?
#
loop_
_entity_poly.entity_id
_entity_poly.type
_entity_poly.pdbx_seq_one_letter_code
_entity_poly.pdbx_strand_id
1 'polypeptide(L)' 'MASSLGGHATLFRDPHHRSGVFTPPSDALFEIHRNLKQAFDPDGIFNVGRLYPGL' A
#
# COMPACT_ATOMS: atom_id res chain seq x y z
N MET A 1 16.88 -10.97 4.74
CA MET A 1 15.49 -10.46 4.71
C MET A 1 14.88 -10.82 3.36
N ALA A 2 13.55 -10.87 3.18
CA ALA A 2 12.96 -11.24 1.88
C ALA A 2 13.49 -10.38 0.71
N SER A 3 13.70 -9.08 0.96
CA SER A 3 14.24 -8.11 0.01
C SER A 3 15.63 -8.46 -0.53
N SER A 4 16.51 -9.07 0.29
CA SER A 4 17.86 -9.46 -0.16
C SER A 4 17.86 -10.62 -1.15
N LEU A 5 16.72 -11.29 -1.32
CA LEU A 5 16.48 -12.34 -2.32
C LEU A 5 15.51 -11.86 -3.41
N GLY A 6 15.21 -10.56 -3.47
CA GLY A 6 14.23 -9.98 -4.42
C GLY A 6 12.77 -10.29 -4.10
N GLY A 7 12.46 -10.72 -2.86
CA GLY A 7 11.11 -11.06 -2.42
C GLY A 7 10.43 -9.97 -1.58
N HIS A 8 9.11 -10.10 -1.44
CA HIS A 8 8.28 -9.25 -0.60
C HIS A 8 7.72 -10.05 0.59
N ALA A 9 7.65 -9.40 1.75
CA ALA A 9 7.00 -9.96 2.93
C ALA A 9 5.94 -8.97 3.43
N THR A 10 4.73 -9.47 3.66
CA THR A 10 3.58 -8.69 4.11
C THR A 10 2.93 -9.40 5.28
N LEU A 11 2.63 -8.66 6.35
CA LEU A 11 1.91 -9.21 7.49
C LEU A 11 0.47 -9.52 7.08
N PHE A 12 0.06 -10.78 7.19
CA PHE A 12 -1.31 -11.21 6.90
C PHE A 12 -2.06 -11.54 8.18
N ARG A 13 -3.22 -10.88 8.38
CA ARG A 13 -4.07 -10.94 9.58
C ARG A 13 -3.37 -10.39 10.83
N ASP A 14 -3.58 -9.10 11.08
CA ASP A 14 -3.15 -8.43 12.31
C ASP A 14 -4.38 -7.95 13.09
N PRO A 15 -4.58 -8.41 14.35
CA PRO A 15 -5.68 -7.91 15.19
C PRO A 15 -5.58 -6.40 15.46
N HIS A 16 -4.39 -5.81 15.32
CA HIS A 16 -4.13 -4.40 15.59
C HIS A 16 -4.13 -3.50 14.35
N HIS A 17 -4.39 -4.04 13.15
CA HIS A 17 -4.47 -3.28 11.90
C HIS A 17 -3.33 -2.28 11.68
N ARG A 18 -2.09 -2.68 11.98
CA ARG A 18 -0.92 -1.81 11.85
C ARG A 18 -0.75 -1.37 10.39
N SER A 19 -0.45 -0.09 10.19
CA SER A 19 -0.07 0.49 8.90
C SER A 19 1.37 0.11 8.53
N GLY A 20 1.72 0.23 7.24
CA GLY A 20 3.10 0.00 6.78
C GLY A 20 3.52 -1.47 6.70
N VAL A 21 2.54 -2.39 6.67
CA VAL A 21 2.79 -3.84 6.56
C VAL A 21 3.14 -4.30 5.16
N PHE A 22 2.89 -3.47 4.15
CA PHE A 22 3.20 -3.77 2.75
C PHE A 22 4.62 -3.32 2.43
N THR A 23 5.32 -4.09 1.61
CA THR A 23 6.57 -3.59 1.02
C THR A 23 6.23 -2.40 0.11
N PRO A 24 6.94 -1.26 0.21
CA PRO A 24 6.70 -0.12 -0.67
C PRO A 24 6.85 -0.52 -2.15
N PRO A 25 5.94 -0.10 -3.03
CA PRO A 25 6.07 -0.32 -4.46
C PRO A 25 7.18 0.59 -5.02
N SER A 26 7.62 0.30 -6.24
CA SER A 26 8.42 1.28 -6.98
C SER A 26 7.61 2.54 -7.29
N ASP A 27 8.29 3.65 -7.53
CA ASP A 27 7.63 4.94 -7.80
C ASP A 27 6.62 4.86 -8.96
N ALA A 28 6.98 4.13 -10.03
CA ALA A 28 6.09 3.94 -11.18
C ALA A 28 4.81 3.17 -10.82
N LEU A 29 4.91 2.13 -9.99
CA LEU A 29 3.73 1.40 -9.51
C LEU A 29 2.91 2.25 -8.53
N PHE A 30 3.56 3.07 -7.71
CA PHE A 30 2.89 3.99 -6.81
C PHE A 30 2.03 5.02 -7.57
N GLU A 31 2.51 5.57 -8.69
CA GLU A 31 1.73 6.46 -9.55
C GLU A 31 0.48 5.76 -10.11
N ILE A 32 0.61 4.53 -10.59
CA ILE A 32 -0.53 3.74 -11.08
C ILE A 32 -1.56 3.55 -9.96
N HIS A 33 -1.12 3.23 -8.75
CA HIS A 33 -2.01 3.05 -7.61
C HIS A 33 -2.76 4.35 -7.25
N ARG A 34 -2.09 5.51 -7.28
CA ARG A 34 -2.74 6.81 -7.07
C ARG A 34 -3.80 7.11 -8.12
N ASN A 35 -3.50 6.87 -9.39
CA ASN A 35 -4.46 7.08 -10.48
C ASN A 35 -5.69 6.18 -10.34
N LEU A 36 -5.49 4.91 -9.98
CA LEU A 36 -6.59 3.99 -9.68
C LEU A 36 -7.41 4.48 -8.48
N LYS A 37 -6.74 4.88 -7.39
CA LYS A 37 -7.42 5.38 -6.20
C LYS A 37 -8.29 6.60 -6.50
N GLN A 38 -7.77 7.58 -7.26
CA GLN A 38 -8.56 8.74 -7.69
C GLN A 38 -9.75 8.36 -8.58
N ALA A 39 -9.57 7.43 -9.52
CA ALA A 39 -10.63 7.04 -10.44
C ALA A 39 -11.81 6.34 -9.73
N PHE A 40 -11.54 5.59 -8.67
CA PHE A 40 -12.54 4.79 -7.96
C PHE A 40 -13.01 5.39 -6.63
N ASP A 41 -12.28 6.34 -6.06
CA ASP A 41 -12.59 7.01 -4.79
C ASP A 41 -12.08 8.46 -4.82
N PRO A 42 -12.70 9.33 -5.64
CA PRO A 42 -12.25 10.72 -5.81
C PRO A 42 -12.37 11.54 -4.53
N ASP A 43 -13.30 11.19 -3.64
CA ASP A 43 -13.51 11.85 -2.36
C ASP A 43 -12.65 11.26 -1.23
N GLY A 44 -11.90 10.18 -1.50
CA GLY A 44 -10.98 9.57 -0.55
C GLY A 44 -11.65 8.97 0.69
N ILE A 45 -12.87 8.46 0.57
CA ILE A 45 -13.66 7.98 1.71
C ILE A 45 -13.22 6.57 2.16
N PHE A 46 -12.72 5.76 1.24
CA PHE A 46 -12.38 4.37 1.53
C PHE A 46 -10.95 4.22 2.04
N ASN A 47 -10.75 3.44 3.11
CA ASN A 47 -9.42 2.97 3.55
C ASN A 47 -8.39 4.09 3.81
N VAL A 48 -8.83 5.23 4.36
CA VAL A 48 -7.94 6.37 4.70
C VAL A 48 -6.77 5.92 5.56
N GLY A 49 -5.55 6.28 5.15
CA GLY A 49 -4.32 5.96 5.88
C GLY A 49 -3.92 4.48 5.85
N ARG A 50 -4.57 3.65 5.03
CA ARG A 50 -4.18 2.25 4.81
C ARG A 50 -3.36 2.10 3.53
N LEU A 51 -2.76 0.91 3.34
CA LEU A 51 -1.86 0.55 2.24
C LEU A 51 -0.51 1.28 2.28
N TYR A 52 -0.43 2.50 1.73
CA TYR A 52 0.80 3.27 1.57
C TYR A 52 0.60 4.72 2.04
N PRO A 53 1.60 5.34 2.68
CA PRO A 53 1.56 6.77 2.96
C PRO A 53 1.41 7.59 1.66
N GLY A 54 0.48 8.54 1.63
CA GLY A 54 0.28 9.44 0.48
C GLY A 54 -0.57 8.87 -0.66
N LEU A 55 -1.22 7.71 -0.44
CA LEU A 55 -2.31 7.18 -1.27
C LEU A 55 -3.66 7.57 -0.68
#